data_AF-A0A958VRR0-F1
#
_entry.id   AF-A0A958VRR0-F1
#
_cell.length_a   1.000
_cell.length_b   1.000
_cell.length_c   1.000
_cell.angle_alpha   90.00
_cell.angle_beta   90.00
_cell.angle_gamma   90.00
#
_symmetry.space_group_name_H-M   'P 1'
#
loop_
_entity.id
_entity.type
_entity.pdbx_description
1 polymer ?
#
loop_
_entity_poly.entity_id
_entity_poly.type
_entity_poly.pdbx_seq_one_letter_code
_entity_poly.pdbx_strand_id
1 'polypeptide(L)' 'MKKLYFILAAWCCQMPLYAQDVVLSGKELFGDLQARQIGPAIMSGRFIDIENHPTNDRIIYVGAAGGGVW' A
#
# COMPACT_ATOMS: atom_id res chain seq x y z
N MET A 1 29.21 16.46 -47.75
CA MET A 1 29.56 15.45 -46.73
C MET A 1 29.62 16.06 -45.32
N LYS A 2 30.60 16.91 -44.98
CA LYS A 2 30.78 17.45 -43.60
C LYS A 2 29.61 18.30 -43.06
N LYS A 3 28.95 19.09 -43.93
CA LYS A 3 27.76 19.88 -43.57
C LYS A 3 26.54 19.01 -43.23
N LEU A 4 26.44 17.79 -43.76
CA LEU A 4 25.33 16.88 -43.50
C LEU A 4 25.39 16.30 -42.08
N TYR A 5 26.59 15.96 -41.61
CA TYR A 5 26.81 15.52 -40.22
C TYR A 5 26.49 16.60 -39.19
N PHE A 6 26.78 17.87 -39.51
CA PHE A 6 26.43 19.00 -38.66
C PHE A 6 24.91 19.20 -38.54
N ILE A 7 24.17 19.03 -39.63
CA ILE A 7 22.70 19.14 -39.62
C ILE A 7 22.07 17.99 -38.84
N LEU A 8 22.60 16.77 -38.99
CA LEU A 8 22.12 15.60 -38.25
C LEU A 8 22.36 15.73 -36.73
N ALA A 9 23.52 16.26 -36.34
CA ALA A 9 23.84 16.50 -34.93
C ALA A 9 22.94 17.58 -34.31
N ALA A 10 22.64 18.65 -35.06
CA ALA A 10 21.72 19.70 -34.61
C ALA A 10 20.29 19.18 -34.43
N TRP A 11 19.83 18.28 -35.30
CA TRP A 11 18.50 17.67 -35.21
C TRP A 11 18.37 16.73 -34.00
N CYS A 12 19.43 15.97 -33.71
CA CYS A 12 19.48 15.09 -32.53
C CYS A 12 19.46 15.86 -31.21
N CYS A 13 19.90 17.13 -31.22
CA CYS A 13 19.95 17.98 -30.03
C CYS A 13 18.57 18.59 -29.65
N GLN A 14 17.57 18.49 -30.54
CA GLN A 14 16.22 19.03 -30.30
C GLN A 14 15.26 18.04 -29.63
N MET A 15 15.74 16.88 -29.17
CA MET A 15 14.88 15.94 -28.44
C MET A 15 14.56 16.53 -27.05
N PRO A 16 13.27 16.71 -26.71
CA PRO A 16 12.90 17.16 -25.37
C PRO A 16 13.34 16.12 -24.35
N LEU A 17 14.22 16.54 -23.43
CA LEU A 17 14.56 15.79 -22.22
C LEU A 17 13.38 15.88 -21.26
N TYR A 18 12.37 15.02 -21.44
CA TYR A 18 11.35 14.85 -20.43
C TYR A 18 11.98 14.21 -19.20
N ALA A 19 11.96 14.92 -18.07
CA ALA A 19 12.28 14.33 -16.78
C ALA A 19 11.25 13.25 -16.46
N GLN A 20 11.68 12.17 -15.81
CA GLN A 20 10.76 11.17 -15.31
C GLN A 20 9.90 11.77 -14.19
N ASP A 21 8.58 11.79 -14.38
CA ASP A 21 7.65 12.10 -13.31
C ASP A 21 7.67 10.91 -12.33
N VAL A 22 8.04 11.19 -11.08
CA VAL A 22 8.03 10.17 -10.02
C VAL A 22 6.57 9.94 -9.62
N VAL A 23 5.96 8.92 -10.21
CA VAL A 23 4.67 8.42 -9.76
C VAL A 23 4.92 7.72 -8.41
N LEU A 24 4.34 8.28 -7.35
CA LEU A 24 4.36 7.68 -6.02
C LEU A 24 3.10 6.84 -5.83
N SER A 25 2.87 5.86 -6.71
CA SER A 25 1.76 4.93 -6.51
C SER A 25 2.08 3.99 -5.35
N GLY A 26 1.08 3.71 -4.50
CA GLY A 26 1.24 2.72 -3.44
C GLY A 26 1.71 1.36 -3.96
N LYS A 27 1.33 0.98 -5.19
CA LYS A 27 1.82 -0.26 -5.81
C LYS A 27 3.30 -0.20 -6.18
N GLU A 28 3.82 0.94 -6.62
CA GLU A 28 5.23 1.10 -6.96
C GLU A 28 6.10 1.16 -5.70
N LEU A 29 5.55 1.70 -4.61
CA LEU A 29 6.24 1.84 -3.33
C LEU A 29 6.24 0.55 -2.49
N PHE A 30 5.11 -0.16 -2.47
CA PHE A 30 4.91 -1.33 -1.61
C PHE A 30 4.92 -2.65 -2.38
N GLY A 31 4.84 -2.62 -3.71
CA GLY A 31 4.94 -3.81 -4.57
C GLY A 31 3.93 -4.89 -4.19
N ASP A 32 4.47 -6.05 -3.81
CA ASP A 32 3.71 -7.24 -3.40
C ASP A 32 3.55 -7.35 -1.88
N LEU A 33 3.82 -6.28 -1.11
CA LEU A 33 3.56 -6.28 0.32
C LEU A 33 2.06 -6.47 0.59
N GLN A 34 1.75 -7.53 1.33
CA GLN A 34 0.39 -7.86 1.73
C GLN A 34 0.26 -7.80 3.24
N ALA A 35 -0.86 -7.27 3.71
CA ALA A 35 -1.23 -7.38 5.11
C ALA A 35 -1.47 -8.85 5.45
N ARG A 36 -0.82 -9.33 6.52
CA ARG A 36 -1.04 -10.68 7.05
C ARG A 36 -1.36 -10.61 8.53
N GLN A 37 -2.21 -11.54 8.98
CA GLN A 37 -2.44 -11.78 10.40
C GLN A 37 -1.13 -12.31 11.01
N ILE A 38 -0.61 -11.63 12.03
CA ILE A 38 0.59 -12.06 12.78
C ILE A 38 0.24 -12.78 14.09
N GLY A 39 -1.04 -13.04 14.32
CA GLY A 39 -1.56 -13.46 15.62
C GLY A 39 -1.72 -12.28 16.58
N PRO A 40 -2.04 -12.54 17.86
CA PRO A 40 -2.25 -11.50 18.85
C PRO A 40 -0.95 -10.72 19.11
N ALA A 41 -0.87 -9.51 18.56
CA ALA A 41 0.30 -8.64 18.70
C ALA A 41 0.36 -7.96 20.08
N ILE A 42 -0.79 -7.79 20.72
CA ILE A 42 -0.89 -7.23 22.08
C ILE A 42 -1.06 -8.39 23.06
N MET A 43 0.02 -8.72 23.75
CA MET A 43 0.00 -9.63 24.90
C MET A 43 -0.53 -8.84 26.11
N SER A 44 -1.60 -9.32 26.77
CA SER A 44 -2.26 -8.66 27.92
C SER A 44 -3.28 -7.55 27.60
N GLY A 45 -4.10 -7.72 26.56
CA GLY A 45 -5.21 -6.80 26.26
C GLY A 45 -6.36 -6.85 27.28
N ARG A 46 -7.19 -5.79 27.31
CA ARG A 46 -8.42 -5.72 28.12
C ARG A 46 -9.66 -5.87 27.24
N PHE A 47 -10.54 -6.79 27.61
CA PHE A 47 -11.90 -6.85 27.08
C PHE A 47 -12.79 -5.90 27.87
N ILE A 48 -13.64 -5.17 27.16
CA ILE A 48 -14.54 -4.17 27.73
C ILE A 48 -15.99 -4.62 27.69
N ASP A 49 -16.34 -5.53 26.78
CA ASP A 49 -17.69 -6.00 26.58
C ASP A 49 -17.72 -7.39 25.94
N ILE A 50 -18.75 -8.16 26.27
CA ILE A 50 -19.04 -9.48 25.70
C ILE A 50 -20.55 -9.59 25.52
N GLU A 51 -21.00 -9.82 24.30
CA GLU A 51 -22.42 -9.93 23.96
C GLU A 51 -22.70 -11.21 23.18
N ASN A 52 -23.85 -11.83 23.42
CA ASN A 52 -24.24 -13.06 22.75
C ASN A 52 -25.06 -12.77 21.49
N HIS A 53 -24.94 -13.60 20.46
CA HIS A 53 -25.77 -13.43 19.27
C HIS A 53 -27.25 -13.69 19.62
N PRO A 54 -28.21 -12.86 19.14
CA PRO A 54 -29.60 -12.87 19.60
C PRO A 54 -30.35 -14.19 19.36
N THR A 55 -29.90 -15.00 18.39
CA THR A 55 -30.57 -16.25 17.99
C THR A 55 -29.67 -17.48 17.96
N ASN A 56 -28.35 -17.32 18.13
CA ASN A 56 -27.39 -18.42 18.01
C ASN A 56 -26.45 -18.40 19.22
N ASP A 57 -26.67 -19.34 20.14
CA ASP A 57 -25.90 -19.48 21.38
C ASP A 57 -24.43 -19.88 21.17
N ARG A 58 -24.03 -20.21 19.93
CA ARG A 58 -22.64 -20.55 19.59
C ARG A 58 -21.82 -19.35 19.12
N ILE A 59 -22.43 -18.18 18.98
CA ILE A 59 -21.75 -16.96 18.51
C ILE A 59 -21.72 -15.95 19.64
N ILE A 60 -20.53 -15.52 20.00
CA ILE A 60 -20.25 -14.51 21.02
C ILE A 60 -19.38 -13.44 20.38
N TYR A 61 -19.74 -12.18 20.57
CA TYR A 61 -18.94 -11.03 20.15
C TYR A 61 -18.16 -10.49 21.34
N VAL A 62 -16.88 -10.19 21.12
CA VAL A 62 -16.01 -9.69 22.19
C VAL A 62 -15.40 -8.36 21.78
N GLY A 63 -15.69 -7.32 22.56
CA GLY A 63 -15.11 -5.99 22.40
C GLY A 63 -13.77 -5.87 23.14
N ALA A 64 -12.68 -5.71 22.39
CA ALA A 64 -11.35 -5.41 22.94
C ALA A 64 -11.09 -3.90 22.94
N ALA A 65 -10.59 -3.35 24.06
CA ALA A 65 -10.39 -1.91 24.26
C ALA A 65 -9.56 -1.22 23.17
N GLY A 66 -8.61 -1.95 22.56
CA GLY A 66 -7.77 -1.44 21.47
C GLY A 66 -7.65 -2.40 20.28
N GLY A 67 -8.42 -3.51 20.29
CA GLY A 67 -8.35 -4.57 19.29
C GLY A 67 -9.58 -4.69 18.40
N GLY A 68 -10.58 -3.81 18.58
CA GLY A 68 -11.85 -3.89 17.87
C GLY A 68 -12.77 -5.00 18.40
N VAL A 69 -13.67 -5.48 17.55
CA VAL A 69 -14.63 -6.54 17.87
C VAL A 69 -14.17 -7.85 17.23
N TRP A 70 -14.24 -8.93 18.00
CA TRP A 70 -13.89 -10.30 17.59
C TRP A 70 -15.11 -11.21 17.68
#